data_AF-A0A7S1BYX5-F1
#
_entry.id   AF-A0A7S1BYX5-F1
#
_cell.length_a   1.000
_cell.length_b   1.000
_cell.length_c   1.000
_cell.angle_alpha   90.00
_cell.angle_beta   90.00
_cell.angle_gamma   90.00
#
_symmetry.space_group_name_H-M   'P 1'
#
loop_
_entity.id
_entity.type
_entity.pdbx_description
1 polymer ?
#
loop_
_entity_poly.entity_id
_entity_poly.type
_entity_poly.pdbx_seq_one_letter_code
_entity_poly.pdbx_strand_id
1 'polypeptide(L)'
;MAAKDKPEQRYWRTKEAADFMFLSYRALKLFRGTDWFVFLQDDAVCRAGGKLERRLLHVLNNKTVRSRGCGYLNSYGNVALIFNRVFLQSFLGYLELRYHLIPVDWLLQEFLKSNGDLMPTWPGEISLFMHIGAASSSGADRTDLIGG
;
A
#
# COMPACT_ATOMS: atom_id res chain seq x y z
N MET A 1 -18.84 0.33 3.74
CA MET A 1 -18.97 0.09 5.20
C MET A 1 -18.43 1.30 6.00
N ALA A 2 -18.89 2.52 5.70
CA ALA A 2 -18.37 3.78 6.29
C ALA A 2 -19.31 4.43 7.34
N ALA A 3 -20.49 3.83 7.57
CA ALA A 3 -21.56 4.45 8.37
C ALA A 3 -21.35 4.39 9.89
N LYS A 4 -20.29 3.73 10.38
CA LYS A 4 -20.02 3.54 11.82
C LYS A 4 -18.77 4.28 12.32
N ASP A 5 -18.03 4.98 11.46
CA ASP A 5 -16.78 5.63 11.87
C ASP A 5 -17.02 6.92 12.64
N LYS A 6 -16.29 7.08 13.75
CA LYS A 6 -16.25 8.34 14.50
C LYS A 6 -15.69 9.46 13.60
N PRO A 7 -16.09 10.73 13.80
CA PRO A 7 -15.60 11.85 12.99
C PRO A 7 -14.07 11.92 12.88
N GLU A 8 -13.37 11.65 13.97
CA GLU A 8 -11.89 11.61 14.01
C GLU A 8 -11.31 10.51 13.10
N GLN A 9 -11.90 9.32 13.08
CA GLN A 9 -11.46 8.23 12.21
C GLN A 9 -11.64 8.58 10.73
N ARG A 10 -12.76 9.25 10.39
CA ARG A 10 -13.00 9.75 9.03
C ARG A 10 -11.97 10.80 8.62
N TYR A 11 -11.63 11.72 9.53
CA TYR A 11 -10.59 12.72 9.30
C TYR A 11 -9.24 12.06 8.99
N TRP A 12 -8.75 11.17 9.87
CA TRP A 12 -7.43 10.54 9.70
C TRP A 12 -7.33 9.70 8.42
N ARG A 13 -8.40 8.98 8.05
CA ARG A 13 -8.43 8.20 6.81
C ARG A 13 -8.43 9.08 5.56
N THR A 14 -9.20 10.16 5.59
CA THR A 14 -9.22 11.14 4.48
C THR A 14 -7.85 11.81 4.34
N LYS A 15 -7.21 12.13 5.46
CA LYS A 15 -5.85 12.67 5.50
C LYS A 15 -4.86 11.68 4.88
N GLU A 16 -4.87 10.42 5.29
CA GLU A 16 -3.97 9.38 4.76
C GLU A 16 -4.10 9.26 3.23
N ALA A 17 -5.33 9.21 2.71
CA ALA A 17 -5.57 9.15 1.27
C ALA A 17 -5.08 10.41 0.53
N ALA A 18 -5.29 11.60 1.13
CA ALA A 18 -4.81 12.86 0.57
C ALA A 18 -3.27 12.96 0.59
N ASP A 19 -2.63 12.53 1.67
CA ASP A 19 -1.17 12.47 1.80
C ASP A 19 -0.58 11.52 0.75
N PHE A 20 -1.17 10.33 0.59
CA PHE A 20 -0.79 9.38 -0.47
C PHE A 20 -0.90 10.02 -1.86
N MET A 21 -2.02 10.67 -2.18
CA MET A 21 -2.21 11.33 -3.47
C MET A 21 -1.14 12.40 -3.71
N PHE A 22 -0.97 13.33 -2.76
CA PHE A 22 -0.06 14.45 -2.91
C PHE A 22 1.40 13.99 -3.09
N LEU A 23 1.84 13.04 -2.26
CA LEU A 23 3.17 12.45 -2.37
C LEU A 23 3.36 11.72 -3.70
N SER A 24 2.34 10.99 -4.17
CA SER A 24 2.40 10.27 -5.44
C SER A 24 2.50 11.19 -6.64
N TYR A 25 1.67 12.25 -6.71
CA TYR A 25 1.78 13.25 -7.78
C TYR A 25 3.15 13.93 -7.78
N ARG A 26 3.66 14.28 -6.58
CA ARG A 26 4.99 14.87 -6.43
C ARG A 26 6.09 13.92 -6.91
N ALA A 27 6.03 12.65 -6.53
CA ALA A 27 6.99 11.62 -6.94
C ALA A 27 6.97 11.41 -8.46
N LEU A 28 5.79 11.29 -9.07
CA LEU A 28 5.63 11.13 -10.51
C LEU A 28 6.22 12.32 -11.31
N LYS A 29 6.08 13.55 -10.77
CA LYS A 29 6.60 14.78 -11.38
C LYS A 29 8.12 14.91 -11.27
N LEU A 30 8.69 14.58 -10.10
CA LEU A 30 10.12 14.72 -9.83
C LEU A 30 10.94 13.61 -10.49
N PHE A 31 10.47 12.36 -10.44
CA PHE A 31 11.23 11.20 -10.86
C PHE A 31 10.79 10.70 -12.24
N ARG A 32 10.82 11.54 -13.29
CA ARG A 32 10.21 11.23 -14.60
C ARG A 32 10.72 9.94 -15.28
N GLY A 33 11.96 9.54 -15.04
CA GLY A 33 12.56 8.33 -15.60
C GLY A 33 12.38 7.06 -14.75
N THR A 34 11.63 7.13 -13.65
CA THR A 34 11.44 5.99 -12.74
C THR A 34 10.19 5.20 -13.11
N ASP A 35 10.32 3.90 -13.30
CA ASP A 35 9.17 3.04 -13.65
C ASP A 35 8.43 2.48 -12.44
N TRP A 36 9.10 2.41 -11.29
CA TRP A 36 8.59 1.74 -10.10
C TRP A 36 8.75 2.61 -8.86
N PHE A 37 7.71 2.66 -8.04
CA PHE A 37 7.63 3.43 -6.81
C PHE A 37 7.32 2.50 -5.65
N VAL A 38 8.07 2.66 -4.56
CA VAL A 38 7.80 1.98 -3.30
C VAL A 38 7.26 3.01 -2.32
N PHE A 39 6.10 2.72 -1.74
CA PHE A 39 5.47 3.51 -0.70
C PHE A 39 5.60 2.77 0.62
N LEU A 40 6.13 3.46 1.62
CA LEU A 40 6.29 2.95 2.97
C LEU A 40 5.48 3.85 3.91
N GLN A 41 4.76 3.24 4.83
CA GLN A 41 4.21 3.93 6.00
C GLN A 41 5.35 4.30 6.96
N ASP A 42 5.12 5.29 7.81
CA ASP A 42 6.10 5.83 8.76
C ASP A 42 6.51 4.81 9.84
N ASP A 43 5.67 3.82 10.11
CA ASP A 43 5.92 2.72 11.04
C ASP A 43 6.36 1.42 10.35
N ALA A 44 6.71 1.49 9.06
CA ALA A 44 7.27 0.38 8.31
C ALA A 44 8.77 0.24 8.60
N VAL A 45 9.19 -0.93 9.06
CA VAL A 45 10.60 -1.24 9.27
C VAL A 45 11.04 -2.37 8.37
N CYS A 46 12.19 -2.17 7.71
CA CYS A 46 12.81 -3.18 6.88
C CYS A 46 13.35 -4.30 7.76
N ARG A 47 13.00 -5.56 7.43
CA ARG A 47 13.57 -6.71 8.12
C ARG A 47 15.07 -6.76 7.82
N ALA A 48 15.88 -6.47 8.84
CA ALA A 48 17.33 -6.31 8.72
C ALA A 48 17.98 -7.62 8.25
N GLY A 49 18.41 -7.63 6.99
CA GLY A 49 19.24 -8.66 6.40
C GLY A 49 19.71 -8.13 5.08
N GLY A 50 21.01 -7.83 4.96
CA GLY A 50 21.68 -7.01 3.93
C GLY A 50 21.53 -7.45 2.46
N LYS A 51 20.31 -7.66 2.00
CA LYS A 51 19.91 -8.12 0.67
C LYS A 51 18.63 -7.42 0.20
N LEU A 52 18.26 -6.26 0.77
CA LEU A 52 17.03 -5.53 0.41
C LEU A 52 16.94 -5.31 -1.09
N GLU A 53 18.02 -4.83 -1.71
CA GLU A 53 18.10 -4.63 -3.15
C GLU A 53 17.82 -5.92 -3.94
N ARG A 54 18.51 -7.03 -3.60
CA ARG A 54 18.29 -8.32 -4.25
C ARG A 54 16.85 -8.81 -4.09
N ARG A 55 16.23 -8.59 -2.92
CA ARG A 55 14.85 -9.00 -2.68
C ARG A 55 13.86 -8.10 -3.43
N LEU A 56 14.10 -6.79 -3.51
CA LEU A 56 13.32 -5.87 -4.36
C LEU A 56 13.45 -6.23 -5.84
N LEU A 57 14.65 -6.57 -6.32
CA LEU A 57 14.85 -7.04 -7.69
C LEU A 57 14.10 -8.35 -7.95
N HIS A 58 14.04 -9.26 -6.98
CA HIS A 58 13.23 -10.47 -7.09
C HIS A 58 11.73 -10.15 -7.22
N VAL A 59 11.24 -9.18 -6.44
CA VAL A 59 9.86 -8.66 -6.54
C VAL A 59 9.59 -8.09 -7.93
N LEU A 60 10.47 -7.21 -8.40
CA LEU A 60 10.32 -6.51 -9.68
C LEU A 60 10.40 -7.46 -10.89
N ASN A 61 11.09 -8.59 -10.75
CA ASN A 61 11.16 -9.62 -11.79
C ASN A 61 10.00 -10.62 -11.74
N ASN A 62 9.13 -10.56 -10.73
CA ASN A 62 7.97 -11.43 -10.63
C ASN A 62 6.94 -11.10 -11.74
N LYS A 63 6.52 -12.12 -12.50
CA LYS A 63 5.59 -11.95 -13.61
C LYS A 63 4.24 -11.34 -13.19
N THR A 64 3.70 -11.73 -12.04
CA THR A 64 2.41 -11.26 -11.55
C THR A 64 2.47 -9.78 -11.14
N VAL A 65 3.54 -9.36 -10.47
CA VAL A 65 3.75 -7.95 -10.12
C VAL A 65 3.93 -7.11 -11.38
N ARG A 66 4.71 -7.60 -12.35
CA ARG A 66 4.91 -6.92 -13.64
C ARG A 66 3.62 -6.80 -14.44
N SER A 67 2.79 -7.84 -14.47
CA SER A 67 1.54 -7.82 -15.23
C SER A 67 0.49 -6.91 -14.58
N ARG A 68 0.41 -6.90 -13.24
CA ARG A 68 -0.56 -6.09 -12.49
C ARG A 68 -0.09 -4.67 -12.20
N GLY A 69 1.21 -4.41 -12.29
CA GLY A 69 1.78 -3.09 -11.99
C GLY A 69 1.69 -2.69 -10.52
N CYS A 70 1.36 -3.60 -9.60
CA CYS A 70 1.33 -3.31 -8.18
C CYS A 70 1.51 -4.57 -7.32
N GLY A 71 1.80 -4.40 -6.03
CA GLY A 71 1.86 -5.49 -5.05
C GLY A 71 2.18 -5.04 -3.63
N TYR A 72 1.96 -5.94 -2.68
CA TYR A 72 2.44 -5.77 -1.31
C TYR A 72 3.93 -6.12 -1.19
N LEU A 73 4.64 -5.56 -0.21
CA LEU A 73 6.04 -5.92 0.11
C LEU A 73 6.16 -6.54 1.52
N ASN A 74 5.03 -6.97 2.07
CA ASN A 74 4.89 -7.49 3.42
C ASN A 74 3.79 -8.57 3.45
N SER A 75 3.86 -9.47 4.44
CA SER A 75 2.90 -10.57 4.59
C SER A 75 1.59 -10.15 5.26
N TYR A 76 1.63 -9.09 6.09
CA TYR A 76 0.49 -8.64 6.90
C TYR A 76 0.39 -7.12 6.90
N GLY A 77 -0.73 -6.59 6.41
CA GLY A 77 -1.03 -5.15 6.37
C GLY A 77 -0.62 -4.45 5.08
N ASN A 78 -0.84 -3.14 5.02
CA ASN A 78 -0.61 -2.31 3.82
C ASN A 78 0.55 -1.32 4.02
N VAL A 79 1.53 -1.65 4.88
CA VAL A 79 2.62 -0.74 5.27
C VAL A 79 3.66 -0.52 4.18
N ALA A 80 3.72 -1.42 3.20
CA ALA A 80 4.68 -1.35 2.13
C ALA A 80 4.05 -1.81 0.81
N LEU A 81 3.93 -0.88 -0.11
CA LEU A 81 3.31 -1.08 -1.42
C LEU A 81 4.32 -0.77 -2.52
N ILE A 82 4.23 -1.51 -3.61
CA ILE A 82 4.95 -1.22 -4.84
C ILE A 82 3.97 -0.94 -5.97
N PHE A 83 4.27 0.05 -6.79
CA PHE A 83 3.48 0.41 -7.97
C PHE A 83 4.40 0.67 -9.15
N ASN A 84 4.03 0.19 -10.33
CA ASN A 84 4.58 0.73 -11.55
C ASN A 84 3.93 2.09 -11.84
N ARG A 85 4.62 2.92 -12.63
CA ARG A 85 4.19 4.27 -12.97
C ARG A 85 2.79 4.32 -13.57
N VAL A 86 2.53 3.46 -14.55
CA VAL A 86 1.26 3.47 -15.31
C VAL A 86 0.09 3.12 -14.39
N PHE A 87 0.23 2.08 -13.58
CA PHE A 87 -0.79 1.70 -12.61
C PHE A 87 -0.98 2.81 -11.58
N LEU A 88 0.10 3.39 -11.05
CA LEU A 88 0.01 4.48 -10.08
C LEU A 88 -0.76 5.68 -10.65
N GLN A 89 -0.50 6.06 -11.90
CA GLN A 89 -1.25 7.14 -12.58
C GLN A 89 -2.73 6.81 -12.72
N SER A 90 -3.06 5.60 -13.17
CA SER A 90 -4.45 5.14 -13.28
C SER A 90 -5.16 5.11 -11.93
N PHE A 91 -4.49 4.60 -10.90
CA PHE A 91 -5.02 4.52 -9.54
C PHE A 91 -5.22 5.92 -8.94
N LEU A 92 -4.32 6.89 -9.18
CA LEU A 92 -4.51 8.26 -8.72
C LEU A 92 -5.76 8.91 -9.32
N GLY A 93 -6.05 8.68 -10.61
CA GLY A 93 -7.30 9.16 -11.23
C GLY A 93 -8.54 8.53 -10.59
N TYR A 94 -8.47 7.26 -10.18
CA TYR A 94 -9.56 6.62 -9.43
C TYR A 94 -9.71 7.20 -8.01
N LEU A 95 -8.58 7.43 -7.34
CA LEU A 95 -8.47 7.90 -5.95
C LEU A 95 -8.95 9.35 -5.80
N GLU A 96 -8.63 10.23 -6.76
CA GLU A 96 -9.04 11.65 -6.75
C GLU A 96 -10.56 11.83 -6.59
N LEU A 97 -11.34 10.92 -7.15
CA LEU A 97 -12.80 10.95 -7.07
C LEU A 97 -13.36 10.35 -5.77
N ARG A 98 -12.55 9.60 -5.01
CA ARG A 98 -13.03 8.67 -3.97
C ARG A 98 -12.28 8.71 -2.64
N TYR A 99 -11.21 9.50 -2.52
CA TYR A 99 -10.31 9.54 -1.36
C TYR A 99 -11.01 9.83 -0.02
N HIS A 100 -12.18 10.48 -0.05
CA HIS A 100 -12.99 10.81 1.12
C HIS A 100 -13.93 9.69 1.57
N LEU A 101 -14.04 8.59 0.80
CA LEU A 101 -15.03 7.54 1.05
C LEU A 101 -14.53 6.49 2.04
N ILE A 102 -13.35 5.92 1.78
CA ILE A 102 -12.74 4.83 2.55
C ILE A 102 -11.20 4.96 2.48
N PRO A 103 -10.46 4.27 3.36
CA PRO A 103 -9.00 4.23 3.33
C PRO A 103 -8.38 3.90 1.97
N VAL A 104 -7.17 4.38 1.72
CA VAL A 104 -6.46 4.23 0.42
C VAL A 104 -6.22 2.77 0.05
N ASP A 105 -5.91 1.92 1.03
CA ASP A 105 -5.73 0.49 0.84
C ASP A 105 -7.04 -0.22 0.45
N TRP A 106 -8.17 0.20 0.99
CA TRP A 106 -9.48 -0.31 0.60
C TRP A 106 -9.87 0.17 -0.80
N LEU A 107 -9.60 1.44 -1.12
CA LEU A 107 -9.80 1.96 -2.47
C LEU A 107 -8.95 1.21 -3.49
N LEU A 108 -7.73 0.83 -3.13
CA LEU A 108 -6.87 0.01 -3.96
C LEU A 108 -7.45 -1.39 -4.21
N GLN A 109 -8.01 -2.03 -3.17
CA GLN A 109 -8.69 -3.31 -3.33
C GLN A 109 -9.92 -3.19 -4.24
N GLU A 110 -10.73 -2.14 -4.07
CA GLU A 110 -11.89 -1.90 -4.92
C GLU A 110 -11.50 -1.60 -6.38
N PHE A 111 -10.41 -0.84 -6.59
CA PHE A 111 -9.87 -0.58 -7.92
C PHE A 111 -9.37 -1.86 -8.60
N LEU A 112 -8.74 -2.78 -7.86
CA LEU A 112 -8.32 -4.06 -8.43
C LEU A 112 -9.52 -4.95 -8.75
N LYS A 113 -10.47 -5.08 -7.83
CA LYS A 113 -11.68 -5.89 -8.03
C LYS A 113 -12.48 -5.42 -9.24
N SER A 114 -12.60 -4.10 -9.45
CA SER A 114 -13.33 -3.56 -10.61
C SER A 114 -12.65 -3.88 -11.95
N ASN A 115 -11.34 -4.18 -11.93
CA ASN A 115 -10.57 -4.64 -13.08
C ASN A 115 -10.48 -6.18 -13.18
N GLY A 116 -11.20 -6.93 -12.31
CA GLY A 116 -11.13 -8.40 -12.27
C GLY A 116 -9.83 -8.95 -11.67
N ASP A 117 -9.07 -8.10 -10.98
CA ASP A 117 -7.80 -8.44 -10.36
C ASP A 117 -7.90 -8.59 -8.84
N LEU A 118 -6.96 -9.36 -8.29
CA LEU A 118 -6.71 -9.42 -6.85
C LEU A 118 -5.33 -8.85 -6.57
N MET A 119 -5.09 -8.33 -5.37
CA MET A 119 -3.74 -7.85 -5.06
C MET A 119 -2.81 -9.07 -4.94
N PRO A 120 -1.69 -9.13 -5.68
CA PRO A 120 -0.70 -10.18 -5.47
C PRO A 120 -0.14 -10.08 -4.05
N THR A 121 -0.43 -11.09 -3.24
CA THR A 121 0.18 -11.31 -1.93
C THR A 121 1.47 -12.10 -2.11
N TRP A 122 2.47 -11.78 -1.28
CA TRP A 122 3.70 -12.57 -1.26
C TRP A 122 3.53 -13.78 -0.36
N PRO A 123 3.98 -14.98 -0.77
CA PRO A 123 4.16 -16.08 0.16
C PRO A 123 5.12 -15.62 1.27
N GLY A 124 4.81 -16.00 2.52
CA GLY A 124 5.31 -15.38 3.75
C GLY A 124 6.83 -15.31 3.95
N GLU A 125 7.63 -15.94 3.10
CA GLU A 125 9.11 -15.91 3.14
C GLU A 125 9.72 -14.56 2.67
N ILE A 126 8.95 -13.72 1.96
CA ILE A 126 9.45 -12.46 1.39
C ILE A 126 8.70 -11.24 1.97
N SER A 127 8.42 -11.23 3.28
CA SER A 127 8.12 -9.95 3.96
C SER A 127 9.40 -9.12 3.98
N LEU A 128 9.45 -8.04 3.19
CA LEU A 128 10.54 -7.08 3.20
C LEU A 128 10.39 -6.10 4.35
N PHE A 129 9.15 -5.69 4.59
CA PHE A 129 8.78 -4.74 5.64
C PHE A 129 7.85 -5.40 6.66
N MET A 130 7.82 -4.81 7.85
CA MET A 130 6.92 -5.16 8.94
C MET A 130 6.45 -3.89 9.64
N HIS A 131 5.25 -3.96 10.21
CA HIS A 131 4.64 -2.89 10.99
C HIS A 131 5.22 -2.91 12.41
N ILE A 132 5.61 -1.76 12.96
CA ILE A 132 6.03 -1.64 14.38
C ILE A 132 4.98 -0.92 15.24
N GLY A 133 4.00 -0.23 14.65
CA GLY A 133 2.89 0.38 15.39
C GLY A 133 1.98 -0.65 16.08
N ALA A 134 1.56 -0.34 17.31
CA ALA A 134 0.72 -1.20 18.15
C ALA A 134 -0.80 -1.08 17.87
N ALA A 135 -1.25 0.05 17.28
CA ALA A 135 -2.66 0.35 17.06
C ALA A 135 -2.93 0.81 15.63
N SER A 136 -3.96 0.26 14.99
CA SER A 136 -4.42 0.71 13.67
C SER A 136 -5.36 1.92 13.82
N SER A 137 -5.40 2.80 12.80
CA SER A 137 -6.39 3.88 12.68
C SER A 137 -7.86 3.41 12.70
N SER A 138 -8.09 2.09 12.58
CA SER A 138 -9.39 1.43 12.77
C SER A 138 -9.78 1.22 14.24
N GLY A 139 -8.88 1.42 15.20
CA GLY A 139 -9.10 1.17 16.63
C GLY A 139 -9.10 -0.31 17.00
N ALA A 140 -8.69 -1.20 16.10
CA ALA A 140 -8.43 -2.60 16.44
C ALA A 140 -7.08 -2.71 17.16
N ASP A 141 -7.12 -3.14 18.42
CA ASP A 141 -5.93 -3.59 19.15
C ASP A 141 -5.43 -4.86 18.48
N ARG A 142 -4.15 -4.91 18.07
CA ARG A 142 -3.58 -6.04 17.31
C ARG A 142 -3.04 -7.17 18.19
N THR A 143 -3.36 -7.19 19.49
CA THR A 143 -2.96 -8.29 20.39
C THR A 143 -3.47 -9.65 19.95
N ASP A 144 -4.48 -9.71 19.08
CA ASP A 144 -5.08 -10.97 18.60
C ASP A 144 -4.33 -11.61 17.40
N LEU A 145 -3.24 -11.02 16.90
CA LEU A 145 -2.51 -11.52 15.72
C LEU A 145 -1.12 -12.09 16.03
N ILE A 146 -0.73 -12.18 17.30
CA ILE A 146 0.55 -12.78 17.74
C ILE A 146 0.34 -13.98 18.69
N GLY A 147 -0.88 -14.51 18.83
CA GLY A 147 -1.14 -15.68 19.66
C GLY A 147 -2.31 -16.53 19.17
N GLY A 148 -2.01 -17.69 18.59
CA GLY A 148 -2.95 -18.71 18.14
C GLY A 148 -2.26 -19.76 17.29
#